data_AF-A0A847BU44-F1
#
_entry.id   AF-A0A847BU44-F1
#
_cell.length_a   1.000
_cell.length_b   1.000
_cell.length_c   1.000
_cell.angle_alpha   90.00
_cell.angle_beta   90.00
_cell.angle_gamma   90.00
#
_symmetry.space_group_name_H-M   'P 1'
#
loop_
_entity.id
_entity.type
_entity.pdbx_description
1 polymer ?
#
loop_
_entity_poly.entity_id
_entity_poly.type
_entity_poly.pdbx_seq_one_letter_code
_entity_poly.pdbx_strand_id
1 'polypeptide(L)'
;MSYKEEKKVVELGESSYELPVFVYVEFNDFRVGVGYGPIAHKLPFSVDLKRFDIVYYPGGYSPATYSSLISIDNKEHSVGMNAPFRVKDYAFYQSSYSKDSTTLWVNKDPGKWPTYFGYALLFLGLILNIFDKKSRIRLLVKRVRRLEAALGVALICSITPLHAGEYEEAYLNDLRTKSIALSDSWGSLVVQTKAGRMKPLDTLSREILSKISGKESYQGLSASQVLLGMFTHQNLWKRLPLIKVKTPKLKEIIGLDKEEKLAKFEDFFTDRSYKLEKLVGEALKVSPGRRSTFDKDLIAVDERLNVALMSSYGAFFKIIPDQSSPSNSWKSVDAVYKAPANEKEEEIASHIVRLMDRAFARNFEDAMESIVFIDNYAKAYGEDHYLDSRKLKTEII
;
A
#
# COMPACT_ATOMS: atom_id res chain seq x y z
N MET A 1 -1.41 -42.00 -28.39
CA MET A 1 -0.77 -43.26 -27.94
C MET A 1 -0.63 -44.23 -29.11
N SER A 2 0.39 -45.08 -29.10
CA SER A 2 0.62 -46.12 -30.12
C SER A 2 0.98 -47.45 -29.47
N TYR A 3 0.36 -48.54 -29.89
CA TYR A 3 0.70 -49.90 -29.49
C TYR A 3 0.57 -50.83 -30.70
N LYS A 4 1.64 -51.58 -31.01
CA LYS A 4 1.79 -52.30 -32.30
C LYS A 4 1.54 -51.33 -33.49
N GLU A 5 0.66 -51.69 -34.43
CA GLU A 5 0.29 -50.88 -35.59
C GLU A 5 -0.89 -49.92 -35.32
N GLU A 6 -1.49 -49.96 -34.13
CA GLU A 6 -2.68 -49.17 -33.81
C GLU A 6 -2.28 -47.84 -33.13
N LYS A 7 -2.69 -46.72 -33.75
CA LYS A 7 -2.44 -45.38 -33.23
C LYS A 7 -3.76 -44.69 -32.89
N LYS A 8 -3.94 -44.32 -31.63
CA LYS A 8 -5.12 -43.59 -31.13
C LYS A 8 -4.73 -42.24 -30.58
N VAL A 9 -5.38 -41.19 -31.06
CA VAL A 9 -5.21 -39.81 -30.56
C VAL A 9 -6.27 -39.60 -29.48
N VAL A 10 -5.84 -39.02 -28.36
CA VAL A 10 -6.72 -38.70 -27.22
C VAL A 10 -6.52 -37.23 -26.91
N GLU A 11 -7.60 -36.49 -26.91
CA GLU A 11 -7.62 -35.13 -26.39
C GLU A 11 -7.88 -35.19 -24.89
N LEU A 12 -7.00 -34.56 -24.12
CA LEU A 12 -7.14 -34.44 -22.68
C LEU A 12 -7.64 -33.02 -22.38
N GLY A 13 -8.59 -32.90 -21.46
CA GLY A 13 -8.96 -31.60 -20.92
C GLY A 13 -7.83 -31.03 -20.07
N GLU A 14 -7.47 -29.77 -20.29
CA GLU A 14 -6.58 -29.05 -19.37
C GLU A 14 -7.40 -28.54 -18.18
N SER A 15 -7.25 -29.19 -17.02
CA SER A 15 -7.72 -28.64 -15.74
C SER A 15 -6.59 -28.61 -14.73
N SER A 16 -6.28 -27.41 -14.23
CA SER A 16 -5.26 -27.21 -13.20
C SER A 16 -5.80 -27.37 -11.78
N TYR A 17 -7.12 -27.53 -11.61
CA TYR A 17 -7.80 -27.44 -10.32
C TYR A 17 -8.64 -28.66 -9.96
N GLU A 18 -9.07 -29.44 -10.95
CA GLU A 18 -9.87 -30.64 -10.73
C GLU A 18 -8.99 -31.88 -10.85
N LEU A 19 -9.32 -32.95 -10.11
CA LEU A 19 -8.60 -34.20 -10.23
C LEU A 19 -8.68 -34.70 -11.68
N PRO A 20 -7.59 -35.30 -12.21
CA PRO A 20 -7.54 -35.74 -13.59
C PRO A 20 -8.71 -36.68 -13.90
N VAL A 21 -9.51 -36.30 -14.89
CA VAL A 21 -10.50 -37.20 -15.48
C VAL A 21 -9.75 -38.13 -16.43
N PHE A 22 -9.81 -39.43 -16.13
CA PHE A 22 -9.14 -40.44 -16.94
C PHE A 22 -9.99 -40.75 -18.18
N VAL A 23 -9.43 -40.48 -19.35
CA VAL A 23 -9.94 -40.99 -20.62
C VAL A 23 -9.37 -42.39 -20.81
N TYR A 24 -10.26 -43.36 -21.01
CA TYR A 24 -9.84 -44.73 -21.22
C TYR A 24 -9.78 -45.07 -22.70
N VAL A 25 -8.66 -45.63 -23.13
CA VAL A 25 -8.45 -46.16 -24.48
C VAL A 25 -8.32 -47.67 -24.39
N GLU A 26 -9.14 -48.38 -25.16
CA GLU A 26 -9.02 -49.82 -25.31
C GLU A 26 -8.08 -50.17 -26.46
N PHE A 27 -7.14 -51.07 -26.16
CA PHE A 27 -6.37 -51.85 -27.13
C PHE A 27 -6.80 -53.31 -26.99
N ASN A 28 -6.66 -54.11 -28.05
CA ASN A 28 -7.21 -55.47 -28.14
C ASN A 28 -7.08 -56.33 -26.87
N ASP A 29 -5.95 -56.22 -26.14
CA ASP A 29 -5.65 -57.05 -24.97
C ASP A 29 -5.66 -56.30 -23.62
N PHE A 30 -5.82 -54.95 -23.61
CA PHE A 30 -5.78 -54.16 -22.37
C PHE A 30 -6.38 -52.76 -22.50
N ARG A 31 -6.83 -52.20 -21.36
CA ARG A 31 -7.42 -50.86 -21.26
C ARG A 31 -6.46 -49.90 -20.55
N VAL A 32 -6.16 -48.76 -21.17
CA VAL A 32 -5.26 -47.73 -20.63
C VAL A 32 -6.07 -46.49 -20.25
N GLY A 33 -5.99 -46.05 -19.00
CA GLY A 33 -6.52 -44.77 -18.55
C GLY A 33 -5.47 -43.67 -18.61
N VAL A 34 -5.76 -42.57 -19.28
CA VAL A 34 -4.88 -41.39 -19.38
C VAL A 34 -5.63 -40.18 -18.87
N GLY A 35 -5.07 -39.50 -17.87
CA GLY A 35 -5.60 -38.25 -17.35
C GLY A 35 -4.46 -37.27 -17.13
N TYR A 36 -4.73 -35.98 -17.33
CA TYR A 36 -3.79 -34.90 -17.05
C TYR A 36 -4.42 -33.97 -16.00
N GLY A 37 -3.71 -33.73 -14.90
CA GLY A 37 -4.24 -32.94 -13.80
C GLY A 37 -3.43 -33.08 -12.49
N PRO A 38 -3.82 -32.32 -11.44
CA PRO A 38 -3.20 -32.35 -10.12
C PRO A 38 -3.33 -33.71 -9.41
N ILE A 39 -2.32 -34.08 -8.62
CA ILE A 39 -2.33 -35.29 -7.78
C ILE A 39 -2.84 -34.93 -6.38
N ALA A 40 -3.81 -35.69 -5.86
CA ALA A 40 -4.30 -35.53 -4.51
C ALA A 40 -3.27 -36.02 -3.48
N HIS A 41 -2.81 -35.12 -2.61
CA HIS A 41 -1.99 -35.46 -1.45
C HIS A 41 -2.82 -35.41 -0.17
N LYS A 42 -2.80 -36.49 0.61
CA LYS A 42 -3.42 -36.51 1.95
C LYS A 42 -2.54 -35.75 2.93
N LEU A 43 -3.14 -34.80 3.64
CA LEU A 43 -2.49 -34.10 4.75
C LEU A 43 -2.53 -34.96 6.02
N PRO A 44 -1.53 -34.83 6.93
CA PRO A 44 -1.46 -35.61 8.15
C PRO A 44 -2.32 -35.04 9.30
N PHE A 45 -3.24 -34.12 9.00
CA PHE A 45 -4.14 -33.44 9.94
C PHE A 45 -5.40 -32.99 9.18
N SER A 46 -6.47 -32.68 9.92
CA SER A 46 -7.69 -32.09 9.37
C SER A 46 -7.67 -30.57 9.55
N VAL A 47 -8.31 -29.84 8.63
CA VAL A 47 -8.37 -28.37 8.66
C VAL A 47 -9.81 -27.93 8.50
N ASP A 48 -10.34 -27.25 9.52
CA ASP A 48 -11.68 -26.67 9.48
C ASP A 48 -11.61 -25.14 9.48
N LEU A 49 -12.38 -24.48 8.63
CA LEU A 49 -12.58 -23.04 8.72
C LEU A 49 -13.64 -22.74 9.79
N LYS A 50 -13.27 -21.98 10.83
CA LYS A 50 -14.20 -21.54 11.88
C LYS A 50 -14.80 -20.17 11.59
N ARG A 51 -13.95 -19.22 11.19
CA ARG A 51 -14.37 -17.85 10.87
C ARG A 51 -13.47 -17.22 9.83
N PHE A 52 -14.03 -16.32 9.04
CA PHE A 52 -13.28 -15.48 8.12
C PHE A 52 -13.61 -14.01 8.40
N ASP A 53 -12.57 -13.21 8.63
CA ASP A 53 -12.70 -11.80 8.99
C ASP A 53 -12.09 -10.95 7.87
N ILE A 54 -12.85 -9.99 7.34
CA ILE A 54 -12.37 -8.96 6.40
C ILE A 54 -12.55 -7.59 7.03
N VAL A 55 -11.49 -6.80 7.02
CA VAL A 55 -11.53 -5.40 7.43
C VAL A 55 -11.34 -4.52 6.21
N TYR A 56 -12.29 -3.63 5.92
CA TYR A 56 -12.22 -2.69 4.80
C TYR A 56 -11.54 -1.39 5.19
N TYR A 57 -11.06 -0.64 4.18
CA TYR A 57 -10.75 0.78 4.39
C TYR A 57 -12.05 1.56 4.62
N PRO A 58 -12.11 2.49 5.61
CA PRO A 58 -13.32 3.27 5.81
C PRO A 58 -13.67 4.07 4.55
N GLY A 59 -14.95 4.07 4.16
CA GLY A 59 -15.44 4.79 2.98
C GLY A 59 -15.19 4.10 1.62
N GLY A 60 -14.62 2.89 1.60
CA GLY A 60 -14.36 2.16 0.36
C GLY A 60 -14.64 0.65 0.45
N TYR A 61 -14.67 -0.01 -0.71
CA TYR A 61 -14.89 -1.45 -0.84
C TYR A 61 -13.58 -2.26 -0.92
N SER A 62 -12.43 -1.58 -0.84
CA SER A 62 -11.13 -2.22 -0.87
C SER A 62 -10.80 -2.87 0.49
N PRO A 63 -10.48 -4.17 0.54
CA PRO A 63 -10.12 -4.86 1.78
C PRO A 63 -8.74 -4.37 2.27
N ALA A 64 -8.67 -3.91 3.52
CA ALA A 64 -7.43 -3.51 4.17
C ALA A 64 -6.63 -4.70 4.70
N THR A 65 -7.32 -5.69 5.27
CA THR A 65 -6.73 -6.98 5.67
C THR A 65 -7.82 -8.03 5.72
N TYR A 66 -7.42 -9.29 5.64
CA TYR A 66 -8.31 -10.43 5.84
C TYR A 66 -7.57 -11.59 6.49
N SER A 67 -8.29 -12.39 7.27
CA SER A 67 -7.75 -13.50 8.02
C SER A 67 -8.75 -14.64 8.17
N SER A 68 -8.24 -15.87 8.11
CA SER A 68 -9.01 -17.08 8.39
C SER A 68 -8.64 -17.63 9.76
N LEU A 69 -9.63 -17.85 10.61
CA LEU A 69 -9.48 -18.64 11.83
C LEU A 69 -9.75 -20.10 11.48
N ILE A 70 -8.69 -20.90 11.50
CA ILE A 70 -8.74 -22.33 11.18
C ILE A 70 -8.54 -23.16 12.43
N SER A 71 -9.15 -24.34 12.47
CA SER A 71 -8.88 -25.36 13.49
C SER A 71 -8.08 -26.49 12.87
N ILE A 72 -6.94 -26.81 13.49
CA ILE A 72 -6.11 -27.97 13.15
C ILE A 72 -5.94 -28.81 14.41
N ASP A 73 -6.33 -30.07 14.35
CA ASP A 73 -6.29 -30.99 15.50
C ASP A 73 -6.94 -30.39 16.78
N ASN A 74 -8.11 -29.75 16.61
CA ASN A 74 -8.88 -29.04 17.65
C ASN A 74 -8.18 -27.82 18.29
N LYS A 75 -7.13 -27.27 17.67
CA LYS A 75 -6.51 -26.01 18.09
C LYS A 75 -6.75 -24.91 17.06
N GLU A 76 -7.18 -23.76 17.54
CA GLU A 76 -7.48 -22.61 16.68
C GLU A 76 -6.23 -21.80 16.37
N HIS A 77 -6.07 -21.46 15.10
CA HIS A 77 -4.96 -20.72 14.57
C HIS A 77 -5.46 -19.67 13.59
N SER A 78 -4.94 -18.44 13.68
CA SER A 78 -5.24 -17.38 12.73
C SER A 78 -4.20 -17.38 11.60
N VAL A 79 -4.68 -17.36 10.35
CA VAL A 79 -3.84 -17.21 9.16
C VAL A 79 -4.24 -15.92 8.46
N GLY A 80 -3.36 -14.92 8.51
CA GLY A 80 -3.59 -13.61 7.91
C GLY A 80 -2.85 -13.44 6.58
N MET A 81 -3.30 -12.48 5.76
CA MET A 81 -2.66 -12.13 4.48
C MET A 81 -1.14 -11.88 4.61
N ASN A 82 -0.70 -11.27 5.72
CA ASN A 82 0.70 -10.98 6.02
C ASN A 82 1.24 -11.76 7.24
N ALA A 83 0.48 -12.75 7.71
CA ALA A 83 0.80 -13.54 8.90
C ALA A 83 0.59 -15.03 8.59
N PRO A 84 1.55 -15.68 7.89
CA PRO A 84 1.46 -17.10 7.60
C PRO A 84 1.62 -17.91 8.89
N PHE A 85 0.83 -18.99 8.99
CA PHE A 85 0.90 -19.92 10.10
C PHE A 85 1.75 -21.14 9.72
N ARG A 86 2.54 -21.65 10.65
CA ARG A 86 3.39 -22.83 10.42
C ARG A 86 3.13 -23.88 11.48
N VAL A 87 2.94 -25.12 11.04
CA VAL A 87 2.75 -26.28 11.91
C VAL A 87 3.48 -27.48 11.31
N LYS A 88 4.37 -28.11 12.09
CA LYS A 88 5.28 -29.16 11.61
C LYS A 88 6.07 -28.65 10.39
N ASP A 89 6.09 -29.42 9.29
CA ASP A 89 6.75 -29.05 8.03
C ASP A 89 5.83 -28.27 7.07
N TYR A 90 4.65 -27.86 7.51
CA TYR A 90 3.66 -27.20 6.66
C TYR A 90 3.52 -25.71 6.99
N ALA A 91 3.43 -24.91 5.93
CA ALA A 91 3.16 -23.49 6.01
C ALA A 91 1.83 -23.18 5.31
N PHE A 92 0.95 -22.50 6.04
CA PHE A 92 -0.34 -22.03 5.60
C PHE A 92 -0.24 -20.56 5.23
N TYR A 93 -0.57 -20.27 3.97
CA TYR A 93 -0.63 -18.92 3.44
C TYR A 93 -2.07 -18.61 3.06
N GLN A 94 -2.58 -17.52 3.60
CA GLN A 94 -3.87 -16.98 3.22
C GLN A 94 -3.74 -16.35 1.83
N SER A 95 -4.15 -17.09 0.78
CA SER A 95 -3.85 -16.73 -0.62
C SER A 95 -4.95 -15.89 -1.26
N SER A 96 -6.22 -16.23 -1.03
CA SER A 96 -7.37 -15.50 -1.54
C SER A 96 -8.63 -15.83 -0.75
N TYR A 97 -9.73 -15.18 -1.12
CA TYR A 97 -11.05 -15.49 -0.65
C TYR A 97 -12.06 -15.23 -1.77
N SER A 98 -13.22 -15.85 -1.66
CA SER A 98 -14.41 -15.64 -2.47
C SER A 98 -15.57 -15.24 -1.56
N LYS A 99 -16.79 -15.16 -2.10
CA LYS A 99 -17.98 -14.81 -1.31
C LYS A 99 -18.23 -15.78 -0.16
N ASP A 100 -17.99 -17.07 -0.40
CA ASP A 100 -18.39 -18.15 0.51
C ASP A 100 -17.21 -19.04 0.97
N SER A 101 -15.99 -18.76 0.50
CA SER A 101 -14.84 -19.60 0.79
C SER A 101 -13.54 -18.82 0.95
N THR A 102 -12.65 -19.37 1.76
CA THR A 102 -11.26 -18.91 1.86
C THR A 102 -10.35 -19.87 1.11
N THR A 103 -9.28 -19.36 0.50
CA THR A 103 -8.29 -20.18 -0.19
C THR A 103 -6.98 -20.13 0.57
N LEU A 104 -6.62 -21.27 1.16
CA LEU A 104 -5.34 -21.46 1.83
C LEU A 104 -4.38 -22.16 0.87
N TRP A 105 -3.20 -21.58 0.69
CA TRP A 105 -2.11 -22.27 0.04
C TRP A 105 -1.28 -22.97 1.11
N VAL A 106 -1.24 -24.30 1.04
CA VAL A 106 -0.55 -25.16 2.00
C VAL A 106 0.68 -25.72 1.32
N ASN A 107 1.86 -25.40 1.85
CA ASN A 107 3.12 -25.87 1.29
C ASN A 107 3.92 -26.66 2.32
N LYS A 108 4.56 -27.75 1.89
CA LYS A 108 5.57 -28.43 2.71
C LYS A 108 6.90 -27.70 2.53
N ASP A 109 7.14 -26.72 3.38
CA ASP A 109 8.26 -25.78 3.26
C ASP A 109 9.39 -26.17 4.23
N PRO A 110 10.57 -26.60 3.74
CA PRO A 110 11.74 -26.86 4.59
C PRO A 110 12.29 -25.58 5.25
N GLY A 111 11.73 -24.41 4.91
CA GLY A 111 11.99 -23.13 5.53
C GLY A 111 12.78 -22.19 4.63
N LYS A 112 13.26 -21.10 5.23
CA LYS A 112 13.83 -19.97 4.49
C LYS A 112 15.27 -20.21 4.02
N TRP A 113 15.96 -21.23 4.55
CA TRP A 113 17.39 -21.45 4.34
C TRP A 113 17.81 -21.63 2.88
N PRO A 114 17.15 -22.47 2.06
CA PRO A 114 17.53 -22.62 0.65
C PRO A 114 17.39 -21.31 -0.14
N THR A 115 16.33 -20.54 0.14
CA THR A 115 16.08 -19.25 -0.51
C THR A 115 17.14 -18.22 -0.12
N TYR A 116 17.50 -18.18 1.17
CA TYR A 116 18.49 -17.23 1.67
C TYR A 116 19.90 -17.55 1.14
N PHE A 117 20.22 -18.84 1.00
CA PHE A 117 21.44 -19.27 0.35
C PHE A 117 21.49 -18.84 -1.14
N GLY A 118 20.38 -18.97 -1.86
CA GLY A 118 20.27 -18.47 -3.24
C GLY A 118 20.45 -16.96 -3.34
N TYR A 119 19.83 -16.17 -2.45
CA TYR A 119 20.02 -14.72 -2.41
C TYR A 119 21.46 -14.34 -2.05
N ALA A 120 22.12 -15.09 -1.16
CA ALA A 120 23.52 -14.87 -0.85
C ALA A 120 24.41 -15.10 -2.08
N LEU A 121 24.16 -16.15 -2.86
CA LEU A 121 24.88 -16.40 -4.13
C LEU A 121 24.60 -15.31 -5.18
N LEU A 122 23.37 -14.83 -5.28
CA LEU A 122 23.00 -13.76 -6.22
C LEU A 122 23.68 -12.44 -5.84
N PHE A 123 23.66 -12.09 -4.55
CA PHE A 123 24.35 -10.92 -4.02
C PHE A 123 25.87 -11.01 -4.24
N LEU A 124 26.45 -12.18 -4.00
CA LEU A 124 27.85 -12.45 -4.30
C LEU A 124 28.14 -12.27 -5.81
N GLY A 125 27.26 -12.78 -6.69
CA GLY A 125 27.36 -12.59 -8.13
C GLY A 125 27.31 -11.12 -8.56
N LEU A 126 26.45 -10.31 -7.93
CA LEU A 126 26.39 -8.86 -8.15
C LEU A 126 27.69 -8.16 -7.73
N ILE A 127 28.24 -8.52 -6.58
CA ILE A 127 29.53 -7.99 -6.11
C ILE A 127 30.64 -8.36 -7.09
N LEU A 128 30.74 -9.63 -7.48
CA LEU A 128 31.76 -10.11 -8.42
C LEU A 128 31.62 -9.44 -9.79
N ASN A 129 30.41 -9.05 -10.20
CA ASN A 129 30.17 -8.33 -11.46
C ASN A 129 30.83 -6.94 -11.50
N ILE A 130 31.02 -6.28 -10.35
CA ILE A 130 31.70 -4.98 -10.26
C ILE A 130 33.19 -5.12 -10.60
N PHE A 131 33.80 -6.25 -10.22
CA PHE A 131 35.22 -6.54 -10.44
C PHE A 131 35.51 -7.09 -11.85
N ASP A 132 34.49 -7.51 -12.61
CA ASP A 132 34.65 -7.94 -13.99
C ASP A 132 35.00 -6.76 -14.92
N LYS A 133 36.15 -6.86 -15.58
CA LYS A 133 36.66 -5.88 -16.54
C LYS A 133 35.78 -5.75 -17.79
N LYS A 134 34.96 -6.75 -18.11
CA LYS A 134 34.04 -6.78 -19.28
C LYS A 134 32.58 -6.45 -18.92
N SER A 135 32.26 -6.10 -17.68
CA SER A 135 30.87 -5.86 -17.25
C SER A 135 30.21 -4.69 -17.99
N ARG A 136 28.93 -4.87 -18.33
CA ARG A 136 28.06 -3.83 -18.92
C ARG A 136 27.96 -2.57 -18.04
N ILE A 137 28.07 -2.70 -16.71
CA ILE A 137 28.03 -1.56 -15.79
C ILE A 137 29.16 -0.58 -16.09
N ARG A 138 30.38 -1.08 -16.35
CA ARG A 138 31.55 -0.23 -16.68
C ARG A 138 31.44 0.40 -18.08
N LEU A 139 30.80 -0.28 -19.03
CA LEU A 139 30.43 0.26 -20.34
C LEU A 139 29.40 1.40 -20.24
N LEU A 140 28.40 1.25 -19.36
CA LEU A 140 27.38 2.27 -19.09
C LEU A 140 27.98 3.50 -18.38
N VAL A 141 28.83 3.31 -17.37
CA VAL A 141 29.54 4.42 -16.69
C VAL A 141 30.40 5.24 -17.67
N LYS A 142 31.05 4.58 -18.64
CA LYS A 142 31.81 5.28 -19.71
C LYS A 142 30.91 6.08 -20.68
N ARG A 143 29.65 5.69 -20.88
CA ARG A 143 28.68 6.41 -21.74
C ARG A 143 28.05 7.60 -21.03
N VAL A 144 27.80 7.51 -19.72
CA VAL A 144 27.22 8.60 -18.92
C VAL A 144 28.14 9.82 -18.87
N ARG A 145 29.47 9.63 -18.82
CA ARG A 145 30.47 10.73 -18.92
C ARG A 145 30.43 11.54 -20.23
N ARG A 146 29.66 11.12 -21.24
CA ARG A 146 29.56 11.80 -22.54
C ARG A 146 28.30 12.66 -22.70
N LEU A 147 27.38 12.63 -21.74
CA LEU A 147 26.06 13.28 -21.81
C LEU A 147 25.98 14.64 -21.11
N GLU A 148 27.05 15.09 -20.44
CA GLU A 148 27.08 16.36 -19.70
C GLU A 148 26.90 17.60 -20.60
N ALA A 149 27.26 17.52 -21.90
CA ALA A 149 27.19 18.65 -22.82
C ALA A 149 25.82 18.86 -23.49
N ALA A 150 24.95 17.84 -23.54
CA ALA A 150 23.67 17.93 -24.25
C ALA A 150 22.51 18.45 -23.38
N LEU A 151 22.65 18.37 -22.05
CA LEU A 151 21.60 18.75 -21.10
C LEU A 151 21.54 20.27 -20.83
N GLY A 152 22.63 21.01 -21.08
CA GLY A 152 22.71 22.44 -20.77
C GLY A 152 21.93 23.34 -21.72
N VAL A 153 21.76 22.95 -22.99
CA VAL A 153 21.13 23.81 -24.02
C VAL A 153 19.61 23.60 -24.08
N ALA A 154 19.12 22.41 -23.71
CA ALA A 154 17.67 22.15 -23.61
C ALA A 154 17.01 22.80 -22.38
N LEU A 155 17.80 23.21 -21.38
CA LEU A 155 17.30 23.81 -20.13
C LEU A 155 16.87 25.28 -20.30
N ILE A 156 17.37 25.98 -21.34
CA ILE A 156 17.23 27.44 -21.49
C ILE A 156 15.95 27.83 -22.25
N CYS A 157 15.31 26.90 -22.98
CA CYS A 157 14.13 27.21 -23.82
C CYS A 157 12.76 26.89 -23.17
N SER A 158 12.72 26.42 -21.92
CA SER A 158 11.46 26.00 -21.26
C SER A 158 10.89 27.01 -20.26
N ILE A 159 11.47 28.21 -20.14
CA ILE A 159 11.05 29.19 -19.13
C ILE A 159 10.04 30.17 -19.74
N THR A 160 8.79 29.73 -19.86
CA THR A 160 7.65 30.65 -19.88
C THR A 160 6.62 30.16 -18.86
N PRO A 161 6.47 30.80 -17.69
CA PRO A 161 5.39 30.45 -16.78
C PRO A 161 4.06 30.91 -17.38
N LEU A 162 3.25 29.95 -17.77
CA LEU A 162 1.81 30.13 -17.95
C LEU A 162 1.25 30.51 -16.56
N HIS A 163 0.59 31.67 -16.44
CA HIS A 163 0.11 32.32 -15.20
C HIS A 163 -0.97 31.56 -14.39
N ALA A 164 -1.02 30.22 -14.44
CA ALA A 164 -1.86 29.38 -13.58
C ALA A 164 -1.11 28.78 -12.37
N GLY A 165 0.23 28.82 -12.37
CA GLY A 165 1.07 28.17 -11.34
C GLY A 165 1.70 29.08 -10.27
N GLU A 166 1.53 30.41 -10.34
CA GLU A 166 2.22 31.33 -9.43
C GLU A 166 1.79 31.16 -7.97
N TYR A 167 0.50 30.99 -7.71
CA TYR A 167 0.01 30.72 -6.35
C TYR A 167 0.48 29.35 -5.84
N GLU A 168 0.40 28.32 -6.69
CA GLU A 168 0.78 26.96 -6.32
C GLU A 168 2.28 26.87 -6.00
N GLU A 169 3.13 27.44 -6.84
CA GLU A 169 4.58 27.46 -6.59
C GLU A 169 4.94 28.32 -5.38
N ALA A 170 4.30 29.49 -5.20
CA ALA A 170 4.50 30.31 -4.02
C ALA A 170 4.10 29.58 -2.73
N TYR A 171 2.95 28.91 -2.74
CA TYR A 171 2.50 28.08 -1.61
C TYR A 171 3.47 26.93 -1.34
N LEU A 172 3.86 26.17 -2.36
CA LEU A 172 4.79 25.05 -2.21
C LEU A 172 6.17 25.52 -1.71
N ASN A 173 6.62 26.68 -2.16
CA ASN A 173 7.85 27.29 -1.67
C ASN A 173 7.74 27.70 -0.19
N ASP A 174 6.66 28.39 0.19
CA ASP A 174 6.40 28.75 1.59
C ASP A 174 6.29 27.50 2.48
N LEU A 175 5.60 26.46 2.03
CA LEU A 175 5.53 25.18 2.72
C LEU A 175 6.93 24.58 2.87
N ARG A 176 7.75 24.58 1.82
CA ARG A 176 9.11 24.01 1.83
C ARG A 176 10.04 24.73 2.80
N THR A 177 10.02 26.06 2.83
CA THR A 177 11.02 26.85 3.56
C THR A 177 10.55 27.37 4.90
N LYS A 178 9.25 27.69 5.06
CA LYS A 178 8.71 28.36 6.26
C LYS A 178 7.97 27.41 7.19
N SER A 179 7.44 26.29 6.71
CA SER A 179 6.66 25.36 7.54
C SER A 179 7.49 24.30 8.28
N ILE A 180 8.83 24.36 8.22
CA ILE A 180 9.73 23.30 8.73
C ILE A 180 9.43 23.02 10.20
N ALA A 181 9.49 24.04 11.07
CA ALA A 181 9.24 23.87 12.51
C ALA A 181 7.83 23.31 12.80
N LEU A 182 6.80 23.84 12.12
CA LEU A 182 5.43 23.36 12.25
C LEU A 182 5.30 21.89 11.83
N SER A 183 5.95 21.51 10.73
CA SER A 183 5.91 20.16 10.17
C SER A 183 6.69 19.16 11.02
N ASP A 184 7.79 19.58 11.65
CA ASP A 184 8.54 18.77 12.60
C ASP A 184 7.72 18.53 13.88
N SER A 185 7.04 19.57 14.37
CA SER A 185 6.13 19.43 15.52
C SER A 185 4.90 18.59 15.17
N TRP A 186 4.36 18.73 13.96
CA TRP A 186 3.28 17.87 13.44
C TRP A 186 3.73 16.41 13.37
N GLY A 187 4.91 16.17 12.79
CA GLY A 187 5.48 14.84 12.62
C GLY A 187 5.84 14.15 13.94
N SER A 188 6.12 14.92 14.99
CA SER A 188 6.43 14.38 16.32
C SER A 188 5.21 13.94 17.11
N LEU A 189 4.00 14.32 16.70
CA LEU A 189 2.76 13.85 17.33
C LEU A 189 2.69 12.33 17.33
N VAL A 190 2.23 11.76 18.44
CA VAL A 190 2.02 10.32 18.54
C VAL A 190 0.71 9.94 17.86
N VAL A 191 0.77 8.96 16.97
CA VAL A 191 -0.39 8.42 16.26
C VAL A 191 -0.58 6.93 16.55
N GLN A 192 -1.82 6.53 16.83
CA GLN A 192 -2.19 5.13 17.01
C GLN A 192 -2.52 4.47 15.67
N THR A 193 -1.83 3.38 15.35
CA THR A 193 -2.16 2.55 14.18
C THR A 193 -3.44 1.75 14.42
N LYS A 194 -4.02 1.19 13.34
CA LYS A 194 -5.18 0.28 13.45
C LYS A 194 -4.95 -0.93 14.36
N ALA A 195 -3.70 -1.37 14.51
CA ALA A 195 -3.32 -2.49 15.37
C ALA A 195 -3.01 -2.06 16.83
N GLY A 196 -3.31 -0.82 17.21
CA GLY A 196 -3.05 -0.28 18.55
C GLY A 196 -1.60 0.18 18.79
N ARG A 197 -0.65 -0.12 17.90
CA ARG A 197 0.74 0.35 18.01
C ARG A 197 0.81 1.87 17.87
N MET A 198 1.55 2.51 18.78
CA MET A 198 1.87 3.93 18.76
C MET A 198 3.16 4.17 17.97
N LYS A 199 3.21 5.22 17.16
CA LYS A 199 4.39 5.67 16.42
C LYS A 199 4.34 7.17 16.17
N PRO A 200 5.46 7.84 15.82
CA PRO A 200 5.41 9.22 15.36
C PRO A 200 4.58 9.36 14.08
N LEU A 201 3.87 10.48 13.97
CA LEU A 201 3.11 10.84 12.78
C LEU A 201 4.01 11.00 11.55
N ASP A 202 5.27 11.34 11.75
CA ASP A 202 6.31 11.39 10.71
C ASP A 202 6.56 10.02 10.06
N THR A 203 6.64 8.95 10.88
CA THR A 203 6.74 7.58 10.36
C THR A 203 5.50 7.18 9.56
N LEU A 204 4.30 7.54 10.04
CA LEU A 204 3.07 7.32 9.29
C LEU A 204 3.05 8.14 7.98
N SER A 205 3.57 9.37 8.02
CA SER A 205 3.63 10.27 6.88
C SER A 205 4.51 9.70 5.77
N ARG A 206 5.69 9.17 6.09
CA ARG A 206 6.55 8.45 5.13
C ARG A 206 5.87 7.23 4.53
N GLU A 207 5.24 6.40 5.37
CA GLU A 207 4.52 5.22 4.90
C GLU A 207 3.40 5.59 3.91
N ILE A 208 2.64 6.66 4.20
CA ILE A 208 1.58 7.14 3.30
C ILE A 208 2.18 7.70 2.00
N LEU A 209 3.18 8.58 2.08
CA LEU A 209 3.79 9.18 0.89
C LEU A 209 4.41 8.12 -0.03
N SER A 210 5.10 7.14 0.56
CA SER A 210 5.69 6.01 -0.16
C SER A 210 4.60 5.11 -0.77
N LYS A 211 3.47 4.90 -0.08
CA LYS A 211 2.33 4.15 -0.62
C LYS A 211 1.70 4.84 -1.84
N ILE A 212 1.41 6.15 -1.75
CA ILE A 212 0.68 6.89 -2.80
C ILE A 212 1.58 7.27 -3.98
N SER A 213 2.81 7.70 -3.73
CA SER A 213 3.72 8.22 -4.77
C SER A 213 4.88 7.27 -5.10
N GLY A 214 5.23 6.36 -4.18
CA GLY A 214 6.45 5.55 -4.29
C GLY A 214 7.75 6.34 -4.07
N LYS A 215 7.66 7.52 -3.43
CA LYS A 215 8.79 8.38 -3.06
C LYS A 215 8.79 8.63 -1.56
N GLU A 216 9.95 8.98 -1.01
CA GLU A 216 10.12 9.36 0.40
C GLU A 216 9.99 10.88 0.63
N SER A 217 10.09 11.66 -0.46
CA SER A 217 9.92 13.12 -0.47
C SER A 217 9.26 13.56 -1.77
N TYR A 218 8.70 14.77 -1.78
CA TYR A 218 7.98 15.31 -2.94
C TYR A 218 8.42 16.76 -3.19
N GLN A 219 9.05 17.04 -4.34
CA GLN A 219 9.48 18.40 -4.73
C GLN A 219 10.24 19.17 -3.62
N GLY A 220 11.13 18.47 -2.91
CA GLY A 220 11.92 19.03 -1.80
C GLY A 220 11.18 19.11 -0.47
N LEU A 221 9.92 18.68 -0.40
CA LEU A 221 9.13 18.60 0.83
C LEU A 221 9.37 17.24 1.52
N SER A 222 9.47 17.27 2.85
CA SER A 222 9.44 16.07 3.69
C SER A 222 8.06 15.42 3.65
N ALA A 223 7.97 14.15 4.04
CA ALA A 223 6.67 13.46 4.08
C ALA A 223 5.68 14.15 5.05
N SER A 224 6.17 14.64 6.19
CA SER A 224 5.37 15.39 7.16
C SER A 224 4.83 16.71 6.57
N GLN A 225 5.64 17.46 5.82
CA GLN A 225 5.20 18.66 5.09
C GLN A 225 4.12 18.31 4.05
N VAL A 226 4.32 17.22 3.29
CA VAL A 226 3.34 16.77 2.28
C VAL A 226 2.01 16.43 2.95
N LEU A 227 2.02 15.65 4.02
CA LEU A 227 0.78 15.25 4.69
C LEU A 227 0.08 16.43 5.38
N LEU A 228 0.84 17.34 6.01
CA LEU A 228 0.28 18.58 6.55
C LEU A 228 -0.37 19.42 5.45
N GLY A 229 0.29 19.53 4.28
CA GLY A 229 -0.26 20.21 3.11
C GLY A 229 -1.53 19.54 2.60
N MET A 230 -1.53 18.21 2.42
CA MET A 230 -2.71 17.46 1.98
C MET A 230 -3.90 17.62 2.92
N PHE A 231 -3.65 17.77 4.22
CA PHE A 231 -4.67 17.97 5.25
C PHE A 231 -5.23 19.39 5.25
N THR A 232 -4.36 20.39 5.12
CA THR A 232 -4.71 21.81 5.27
C THR A 232 -5.11 22.49 3.96
N HIS A 233 -4.69 21.98 2.80
CA HIS A 233 -4.88 22.61 1.48
C HIS A 233 -5.35 21.60 0.41
N GLN A 234 -6.38 20.83 0.75
CA GLN A 234 -6.85 19.66 -0.02
C GLN A 234 -7.06 19.92 -1.52
N ASN A 235 -7.68 21.05 -1.89
CA ASN A 235 -8.01 21.37 -3.29
C ASN A 235 -6.76 21.56 -4.14
N LEU A 236 -5.71 22.21 -3.61
CA LEU A 236 -4.44 22.36 -4.30
C LEU A 236 -3.76 21.00 -4.45
N TRP A 237 -3.71 20.20 -3.38
CA TRP A 237 -3.05 18.89 -3.41
C TRP A 237 -3.72 17.86 -4.32
N LYS A 238 -5.03 17.99 -4.59
CA LYS A 238 -5.73 17.15 -5.59
C LYS A 238 -5.25 17.41 -7.02
N ARG A 239 -4.68 18.59 -7.30
CA ARG A 239 -4.18 19.03 -8.61
C ARG A 239 -2.70 18.76 -8.83
N LEU A 240 -1.98 18.32 -7.79
CA LEU A 240 -0.57 17.99 -7.87
C LEU A 240 -0.37 16.52 -8.29
N PRO A 241 0.61 16.22 -9.15
CA PRO A 241 0.89 14.85 -9.59
C PRO A 241 1.52 14.03 -8.46
N LEU A 242 0.71 13.26 -7.73
CA LEU A 242 1.14 12.54 -6.53
C LEU A 242 0.84 11.03 -6.58
N ILE A 243 -0.16 10.61 -7.35
CA ILE A 243 -0.66 9.23 -7.34
C ILE A 243 0.09 8.39 -8.37
N LYS A 244 0.81 7.38 -7.92
CA LYS A 244 1.60 6.50 -8.79
C LYS A 244 0.71 5.63 -9.68
N VAL A 245 0.96 5.65 -11.00
CA VAL A 245 0.29 4.82 -12.01
C VAL A 245 1.34 4.08 -12.84
N LYS A 246 1.15 2.78 -13.08
CA LYS A 246 2.18 1.93 -13.72
C LYS A 246 1.83 1.57 -15.15
N THR A 247 0.60 1.14 -15.40
CA THR A 247 0.22 0.46 -16.65
C THR A 247 -0.19 1.45 -17.74
N PRO A 248 0.33 1.30 -18.98
CA PRO A 248 -0.02 2.22 -20.08
C PRO A 248 -1.53 2.31 -20.34
N LYS A 249 -2.25 1.18 -20.22
CA LYS A 249 -3.71 1.14 -20.37
C LYS A 249 -4.43 2.00 -19.33
N LEU A 250 -3.96 2.00 -18.08
CA LEU A 250 -4.56 2.84 -17.03
C LEU A 250 -4.28 4.32 -17.30
N LYS A 251 -3.06 4.65 -17.74
CA LYS A 251 -2.69 6.02 -18.13
C LYS A 251 -3.59 6.54 -19.25
N GLU A 252 -3.84 5.72 -20.27
CA GLU A 252 -4.75 6.05 -21.37
C GLU A 252 -6.19 6.32 -20.88
N ILE A 253 -6.73 5.48 -19.98
CA ILE A 253 -8.08 5.65 -19.43
C ILE A 253 -8.25 6.98 -18.68
N ILE A 254 -7.23 7.40 -17.94
CA ILE A 254 -7.30 8.64 -17.15
C ILE A 254 -6.84 9.88 -17.93
N GLY A 255 -6.28 9.71 -19.14
CA GLY A 255 -5.75 10.79 -19.97
C GLY A 255 -4.34 11.24 -19.59
N LEU A 256 -3.55 10.38 -18.93
CA LEU A 256 -2.17 10.64 -18.55
C LEU A 256 -1.20 10.26 -19.67
N ASP A 257 -0.18 11.10 -19.91
CA ASP A 257 0.90 10.79 -20.85
C ASP A 257 1.60 9.47 -20.48
N LYS A 258 2.06 8.72 -21.49
CA LYS A 258 2.68 7.41 -21.31
C LYS A 258 3.98 7.47 -20.51
N GLU A 259 4.71 8.58 -20.55
CA GLU A 259 5.97 8.78 -19.84
C GLU A 259 5.75 9.22 -18.37
N GLU A 260 4.61 9.86 -18.09
CA GLU A 260 4.27 10.35 -16.75
C GLU A 260 4.02 9.21 -15.77
N LYS A 261 4.63 9.29 -14.58
CA LYS A 261 4.56 8.21 -13.56
C LYS A 261 3.58 8.53 -12.44
N LEU A 262 3.23 9.79 -12.28
CA LEU A 262 2.35 10.30 -11.23
C LEU A 262 1.17 11.01 -11.89
N ALA A 263 -0.03 10.60 -11.53
CA ALA A 263 -1.27 11.26 -11.88
C ALA A 263 -1.70 12.22 -10.76
N LYS A 264 -2.50 13.22 -11.13
CA LYS A 264 -3.22 14.07 -10.18
C LYS A 264 -4.41 13.29 -9.62
N PHE A 265 -4.88 13.65 -8.43
CA PHE A 265 -6.10 13.03 -7.90
C PHE A 265 -7.31 13.31 -8.81
N GLU A 266 -7.41 14.53 -9.34
CA GLU A 266 -8.50 14.95 -10.23
C GLU A 266 -8.53 14.17 -11.56
N ASP A 267 -7.39 13.63 -12.04
CA ASP A 267 -7.34 12.87 -13.31
C ASP A 267 -8.23 11.62 -13.27
N PHE A 268 -8.55 11.11 -12.08
CA PHE A 268 -9.38 9.91 -11.88
C PHE A 268 -10.88 10.19 -11.87
N PHE A 269 -11.28 11.46 -11.86
CA PHE A 269 -12.67 11.88 -11.76
C PHE A 269 -13.08 12.67 -12.99
N THR A 270 -14.36 12.60 -13.31
CA THR A 270 -15.06 13.60 -14.12
C THR A 270 -15.88 14.47 -13.19
N ASP A 271 -16.52 15.52 -13.71
CA ASP A 271 -17.41 16.38 -12.92
C ASP A 271 -18.53 15.61 -12.18
N ARG A 272 -18.83 14.38 -12.60
CA ARG A 272 -19.98 13.60 -12.11
C ARG A 272 -19.67 12.17 -11.69
N SER A 273 -18.47 11.65 -11.95
CA SER A 273 -18.19 10.22 -11.70
C SER A 273 -16.72 9.88 -11.50
N TYR A 274 -16.48 8.78 -10.77
CA TYR A 274 -15.18 8.12 -10.68
C TYR A 274 -14.94 7.26 -11.93
N LYS A 275 -13.86 7.53 -12.68
CA LYS A 275 -13.58 6.88 -13.97
C LYS A 275 -13.33 5.37 -13.85
N LEU A 276 -12.79 4.91 -12.71
CA LEU A 276 -12.34 3.52 -12.56
C LEU A 276 -13.36 2.61 -11.85
N GLU A 277 -14.50 3.12 -11.39
CA GLU A 277 -15.44 2.39 -10.54
C GLU A 277 -15.82 1.00 -11.08
N LYS A 278 -16.28 0.95 -12.34
CA LYS A 278 -16.67 -0.32 -12.99
C LYS A 278 -15.48 -1.26 -13.16
N LEU A 279 -14.34 -0.73 -13.61
CA LEU A 279 -13.13 -1.50 -13.88
C LEU A 279 -12.54 -2.12 -12.60
N VAL A 280 -12.54 -1.36 -11.49
CA VAL A 280 -12.11 -1.84 -10.18
C VAL A 280 -13.07 -2.92 -9.69
N GLY A 281 -14.39 -2.72 -9.83
CA GLY A 281 -15.40 -3.72 -9.46
C GLY A 281 -15.25 -5.04 -10.21
N GLU A 282 -14.89 -5.00 -11.50
CA GLU A 282 -14.58 -6.20 -12.29
C GLU A 282 -13.27 -6.86 -11.88
N ALA A 283 -12.20 -6.07 -11.69
CA ALA A 283 -10.90 -6.56 -11.25
C ALA A 283 -10.96 -7.25 -9.87
N LEU A 284 -11.81 -6.75 -8.97
CA LEU A 284 -12.01 -7.33 -7.63
C LEU A 284 -12.69 -8.71 -7.66
N LYS A 285 -13.55 -8.98 -8.66
CA LYS A 285 -14.20 -10.29 -8.86
C LYS A 285 -13.22 -11.37 -9.31
N VAL A 286 -12.10 -10.97 -9.94
CA VAL A 286 -11.04 -11.89 -10.34
C VAL A 286 -10.24 -12.30 -9.11
N SER A 287 -10.05 -13.62 -8.92
CA SER A 287 -9.25 -14.17 -7.83
C SER A 287 -7.81 -13.60 -7.87
N PRO A 288 -7.21 -13.19 -6.74
CA PRO A 288 -5.89 -12.53 -6.66
C PRO A 288 -4.78 -13.15 -7.53
N GLY A 289 -4.69 -14.49 -7.58
CA GLY A 289 -3.69 -15.20 -8.39
C GLY A 289 -3.87 -15.12 -9.91
N ARG A 290 -5.08 -14.80 -10.38
CA ARG A 290 -5.44 -14.69 -11.81
C ARG A 290 -5.56 -13.24 -12.30
N ARG A 291 -5.39 -12.26 -11.42
CA ARG A 291 -5.42 -10.84 -11.78
C ARG A 291 -4.26 -10.52 -12.71
N SER A 292 -4.58 -9.89 -13.85
CA SER A 292 -3.59 -9.36 -14.77
C SER A 292 -2.77 -8.23 -14.13
N THR A 293 -1.69 -7.82 -14.79
CA THR A 293 -0.90 -6.65 -14.36
C THR A 293 -1.74 -5.37 -14.34
N PHE A 294 -2.70 -5.24 -15.26
CA PHE A 294 -3.66 -4.16 -15.31
C PHE A 294 -4.63 -4.20 -14.12
N ASP A 295 -5.21 -5.36 -13.81
CA ASP A 295 -6.14 -5.52 -12.68
C ASP A 295 -5.46 -5.18 -11.34
N LYS A 296 -4.21 -5.62 -11.17
CA LYS A 296 -3.40 -5.32 -9.98
C LYS A 296 -3.10 -3.82 -9.87
N ASP A 297 -2.83 -3.15 -10.99
CA ASP A 297 -2.56 -1.71 -10.99
C ASP A 297 -3.83 -0.90 -10.72
N LEU A 298 -4.98 -1.28 -11.30
CA LEU A 298 -6.29 -0.68 -11.02
C LEU A 298 -6.62 -0.69 -9.52
N ILE A 299 -6.56 -1.89 -8.90
CA ILE A 299 -6.86 -2.04 -7.47
C ILE A 299 -5.85 -1.26 -6.62
N ALA A 300 -4.57 -1.30 -6.98
CA ALA A 300 -3.55 -0.56 -6.24
C ALA A 300 -3.72 0.96 -6.35
N VAL A 301 -4.15 1.47 -7.51
CA VAL A 301 -4.44 2.90 -7.69
C VAL A 301 -5.69 3.30 -6.93
N ASP A 302 -6.75 2.50 -6.96
CA ASP A 302 -7.96 2.72 -6.14
C ASP A 302 -7.62 2.81 -4.64
N GLU A 303 -6.77 1.91 -4.15
CA GLU A 303 -6.26 1.95 -2.78
C GLU A 303 -5.47 3.24 -2.52
N ARG A 304 -4.58 3.66 -3.42
CA ARG A 304 -3.81 4.91 -3.27
C ARG A 304 -4.71 6.15 -3.23
N LEU A 305 -5.76 6.19 -4.05
CA LEU A 305 -6.74 7.29 -4.06
C LEU A 305 -7.48 7.37 -2.73
N ASN A 306 -7.96 6.23 -2.24
CA ASN A 306 -8.60 6.17 -0.92
C ASN A 306 -7.63 6.59 0.19
N VAL A 307 -6.37 6.13 0.15
CA VAL A 307 -5.36 6.55 1.13
C VAL A 307 -5.14 8.07 1.07
N ALA A 308 -4.96 8.64 -0.13
CA ALA A 308 -4.76 10.08 -0.28
C ALA A 308 -5.96 10.89 0.24
N LEU A 309 -7.18 10.46 -0.08
CA LEU A 309 -8.41 11.11 0.37
C LEU A 309 -8.57 11.06 1.89
N MET A 310 -8.35 9.88 2.48
CA MET A 310 -8.46 9.67 3.93
C MET A 310 -7.38 10.44 4.70
N SER A 311 -6.17 10.54 4.15
CA SER A 311 -5.12 11.41 4.67
C SER A 311 -5.51 12.89 4.62
N SER A 312 -6.09 13.35 3.51
CA SER A 312 -6.56 14.73 3.36
C SER A 312 -7.65 15.09 4.37
N TYR A 313 -8.52 14.16 4.74
CA TYR A 313 -9.52 14.40 5.79
C TYR A 313 -9.01 14.19 7.22
N GLY A 314 -7.80 13.68 7.40
CA GLY A 314 -7.23 13.39 8.72
C GLY A 314 -7.71 12.09 9.36
N ALA A 315 -8.29 11.18 8.57
CA ALA A 315 -8.84 9.91 9.07
C ALA A 315 -7.79 8.89 9.52
N PHE A 316 -6.55 9.03 9.05
CA PHE A 316 -5.42 8.24 9.55
C PHE A 316 -4.76 8.84 10.80
N PHE A 317 -5.06 10.09 11.15
CA PHE A 317 -4.41 10.81 12.23
C PHE A 317 -5.14 10.54 13.55
N LYS A 318 -5.04 9.30 14.04
CA LYS A 318 -5.52 8.91 15.37
C LYS A 318 -4.62 9.45 16.48
N ILE A 319 -4.74 10.73 16.75
CA ILE A 319 -3.88 11.51 17.65
C ILE A 319 -4.60 12.01 18.92
N ILE A 320 -5.87 11.62 19.10
CA ILE A 320 -6.72 12.12 20.20
C ILE A 320 -7.11 10.95 21.10
N PRO A 321 -6.60 10.86 22.34
CA PRO A 321 -6.97 9.79 23.28
C PRO A 321 -8.48 9.79 23.57
N ASP A 322 -9.12 8.63 23.45
CA ASP A 322 -10.52 8.44 23.86
C ASP A 322 -10.59 8.00 25.33
N GLN A 323 -10.93 8.93 26.21
CA GLN A 323 -11.09 8.67 27.64
C GLN A 323 -12.26 7.73 27.97
N SER A 324 -13.20 7.54 27.04
CA SER A 324 -14.38 6.69 27.24
C SER A 324 -14.16 5.24 26.79
N SER A 325 -13.04 4.95 26.11
CA SER A 325 -12.78 3.64 25.52
C SER A 325 -12.16 2.68 26.53
N PRO A 326 -12.77 1.51 26.78
CA PRO A 326 -12.17 0.46 27.63
C PRO A 326 -10.87 -0.13 27.06
N SER A 327 -10.54 0.20 25.81
CA SER A 327 -9.44 -0.39 25.03
C SER A 327 -8.31 0.60 24.72
N ASN A 328 -8.31 1.79 25.34
CA ASN A 328 -7.32 2.85 25.11
C ASN A 328 -7.20 3.23 23.62
N SER A 329 -8.32 3.23 22.91
CA SER A 329 -8.35 3.60 21.50
C SER A 329 -8.21 5.11 21.33
N TRP A 330 -7.54 5.55 20.27
CA TRP A 330 -7.45 6.96 19.91
C TRP A 330 -8.38 7.27 18.74
N LYS A 331 -9.05 8.42 18.82
CA LYS A 331 -9.91 8.97 17.76
C LYS A 331 -9.07 9.70 16.71
N SER A 332 -9.52 9.62 15.47
CA SER A 332 -8.95 10.37 14.36
C SER A 332 -9.36 11.84 14.42
N VAL A 333 -8.50 12.71 13.88
CA VAL A 333 -8.79 14.12 13.66
C VAL A 333 -10.15 14.29 12.97
N ASP A 334 -10.42 13.48 11.95
CA ASP A 334 -11.67 13.55 11.18
C ASP A 334 -12.93 13.23 12.00
N ALA A 335 -12.83 12.30 12.95
CA ALA A 335 -13.95 11.93 13.80
C ALA A 335 -14.27 13.06 14.79
N VAL A 336 -13.24 13.65 15.41
CA VAL A 336 -13.39 14.69 16.44
C VAL A 336 -13.83 16.02 15.83
N TYR A 337 -13.29 16.45 14.68
CA TYR A 337 -13.70 17.73 14.10
C TYR A 337 -15.14 17.70 13.54
N LYS A 338 -15.62 16.54 13.05
CA LYS A 338 -16.97 16.41 12.48
C LYS A 338 -18.05 16.25 13.53
N ALA A 339 -17.75 15.52 14.61
CA ALA A 339 -18.73 15.13 15.62
C ALA A 339 -18.04 15.01 16.99
N PRO A 340 -17.65 16.13 17.61
CA PRO A 340 -17.08 16.11 18.96
C PRO A 340 -18.13 15.58 19.95
N ALA A 341 -17.71 14.67 20.84
CA ALA A 341 -18.64 14.00 21.76
C ALA A 341 -18.82 14.71 23.11
N ASN A 342 -17.95 15.67 23.45
CA ASN A 342 -17.94 16.40 24.73
C ASN A 342 -17.17 17.72 24.60
N GLU A 343 -17.24 18.56 25.64
CA GLU A 343 -16.61 19.89 25.70
C GLU A 343 -15.09 19.86 25.42
N LYS A 344 -14.36 18.84 25.89
CA LYS A 344 -12.92 18.70 25.61
C LYS A 344 -12.67 18.40 24.13
N GLU A 345 -13.48 17.53 23.53
CA GLU A 345 -13.42 17.25 22.10
C GLU A 345 -13.83 18.47 21.25
N GLU A 346 -14.76 19.29 21.72
CA GLU A 346 -15.10 20.57 21.07
C GLU A 346 -13.92 21.55 21.07
N GLU A 347 -13.19 21.64 22.20
CA GLU A 347 -11.97 22.45 22.29
C GLU A 347 -10.88 21.94 21.32
N ILE A 348 -10.66 20.63 21.27
CA ILE A 348 -9.71 20.01 20.33
C ILE A 348 -10.14 20.25 18.88
N ALA A 349 -11.42 20.09 18.56
CA ALA A 349 -11.97 20.38 17.25
C ALA A 349 -11.71 21.84 16.85
N SER A 350 -11.86 22.80 17.78
CA SER A 350 -11.53 24.21 17.53
C SER A 350 -10.05 24.42 17.21
N HIS A 351 -9.14 23.71 17.88
CA HIS A 351 -7.71 23.74 17.58
C HIS A 351 -7.37 23.10 16.24
N ILE A 352 -8.04 22.01 15.86
CA ILE A 352 -7.89 21.39 14.53
C ILE A 352 -8.29 22.37 13.43
N VAL A 353 -9.43 23.06 13.58
CA VAL A 353 -9.89 24.07 12.62
C VAL A 353 -8.90 25.24 12.56
N ARG A 354 -8.44 25.76 13.70
CA ARG A 354 -7.41 26.81 13.74
C ARG A 354 -6.11 26.39 13.05
N LEU A 355 -5.66 25.15 13.24
CA LEU A 355 -4.50 24.60 12.55
C LEU A 355 -4.73 24.63 11.03
N MET A 356 -5.88 24.13 10.56
CA MET A 356 -6.23 24.12 9.15
C MET A 356 -6.24 25.53 8.55
N ASP A 357 -6.94 26.47 9.18
CA ASP A 357 -7.08 27.85 8.69
C ASP A 357 -5.74 28.59 8.67
N ARG A 358 -4.97 28.53 9.76
CA ARG A 358 -3.68 29.24 9.88
C ARG A 358 -2.64 28.67 8.94
N ALA A 359 -2.55 27.34 8.81
CA ALA A 359 -1.63 26.70 7.88
C ALA A 359 -2.03 26.96 6.40
N PHE A 360 -3.33 26.95 6.08
CA PHE A 360 -3.84 27.34 4.77
C PHE A 360 -3.49 28.80 4.44
N ALA A 361 -3.61 29.70 5.41
CA ALA A 361 -3.23 31.11 5.31
C ALA A 361 -1.70 31.34 5.32
N ARG A 362 -0.89 30.27 5.42
CA ARG A 362 0.59 30.29 5.49
C ARG A 362 1.14 31.00 6.74
N ASN A 363 0.32 31.10 7.78
CA ASN A 363 0.71 31.59 9.09
C ASN A 363 1.15 30.41 9.97
N PHE A 364 2.32 29.86 9.66
CA PHE A 364 2.82 28.63 10.29
C PHE A 364 3.23 28.81 11.76
N GLU A 365 3.63 30.02 12.15
CA GLU A 365 3.98 30.34 13.54
C GLU A 365 2.74 30.25 14.43
N ASP A 366 1.64 30.93 14.06
CA ASP A 366 0.40 30.86 14.83
C ASP A 366 -0.22 29.46 14.78
N ALA A 367 -0.06 28.72 13.67
CA ALA A 367 -0.55 27.34 13.57
C ALA A 367 0.08 26.41 14.63
N MET A 368 1.31 26.72 15.08
CA MET A 368 2.06 25.93 16.07
C MET A 368 1.30 25.76 17.38
N GLU A 369 0.60 26.80 17.83
CA GLU A 369 -0.16 26.78 19.10
C GLU A 369 -1.14 25.62 19.16
N SER A 370 -1.77 25.29 18.03
CA SER A 370 -2.75 24.20 17.97
C SER A 370 -2.10 22.82 17.99
N ILE A 371 -0.90 22.67 17.40
CA ILE A 371 -0.14 21.42 17.50
C ILE A 371 0.32 21.19 18.93
N VAL A 372 0.85 22.23 19.59
CA VAL A 372 1.30 22.15 20.98
C VAL A 372 0.14 21.82 21.92
N PHE A 373 -1.03 22.41 21.72
CA PHE A 373 -2.23 22.09 22.49
C PHE A 373 -2.62 20.61 22.34
N ILE A 374 -2.72 20.12 21.09
CA ILE A 374 -3.09 18.72 20.81
C ILE A 374 -2.08 17.76 21.41
N ASP A 375 -0.78 18.06 21.30
CA ASP A 375 0.28 17.23 21.88
C ASP A 375 0.21 17.19 23.41
N ASN A 376 -0.01 18.34 24.06
CA ASN A 376 -0.16 18.41 25.51
C ASN A 376 -1.41 17.67 26.00
N TYR A 377 -2.52 17.76 25.26
CA TYR A 377 -3.71 16.96 25.52
C TYR A 377 -3.39 15.46 25.41
N ALA A 378 -2.72 15.05 24.33
CA ALA A 378 -2.34 13.66 24.09
C ALA A 378 -1.41 13.12 25.20
N LYS A 379 -0.48 13.94 25.72
CA LYS A 379 0.38 13.58 26.86
C LYS A 379 -0.37 13.48 28.18
N ALA A 380 -1.30 14.41 28.43
CA ALA A 380 -2.06 14.43 29.68
C ALA A 380 -3.07 13.27 29.78
N TYR A 381 -3.62 12.84 28.65
CA TYR A 381 -4.75 11.90 28.60
C TYR A 381 -4.43 10.58 27.87
N GLY A 382 -3.21 10.41 27.33
CA GLY A 382 -2.81 9.23 26.53
C GLY A 382 -2.40 7.97 27.31
N GLU A 383 -2.53 7.96 28.65
CA GLU A 383 -2.08 6.91 29.59
C GLU A 383 -0.60 6.48 29.43
N ASP A 384 -0.19 5.35 30.07
CA ASP A 384 1.14 4.71 29.99
C ASP A 384 1.57 4.28 28.56
N HIS A 385 0.70 4.49 27.57
CA HIS A 385 0.91 4.12 26.18
C HIS A 385 1.46 5.26 25.31
N TYR A 386 1.60 6.47 25.85
CA TYR A 386 2.31 7.54 25.16
C TYR A 386 3.81 7.17 25.02
N LEU A 387 4.39 7.41 23.84
CA LEU A 387 5.79 7.07 23.58
C LEU A 387 6.71 7.94 24.44
N ASP A 388 7.65 7.33 25.18
CA ASP A 388 8.73 8.08 25.82
C ASP A 388 9.49 8.89 24.76
N SER A 389 9.77 10.15 25.07
CA SER A 389 10.67 11.08 24.38
C SER A 389 11.92 10.45 23.75
N ARG A 390 12.55 9.45 24.38
CA ARG A 390 13.70 8.75 23.80
C ARG A 390 13.33 7.88 22.59
N LYS A 391 12.21 7.16 22.65
CA LYS A 391 11.71 6.33 21.53
C LYS A 391 11.23 7.18 20.36
N LEU A 392 10.58 8.31 20.66
CA LEU A 392 10.17 9.31 19.65
C LEU A 392 11.36 9.76 18.80
N LYS A 393 12.46 10.18 19.44
CA LYS A 393 13.67 10.64 18.74
C LYS A 393 14.35 9.58 17.89
N THR A 394 14.27 8.30 18.24
CA THR A 394 14.89 7.21 17.46
C THR A 394 14.08 6.78 16.24
N GLU A 395 12.77 7.06 16.20
CA GLU A 395 11.91 6.69 15.08
C GLU A 395 11.73 7.82 14.04
N ILE A 396 12.08 9.05 14.41
CA ILE A 396 12.14 10.21 13.52
C ILE A 396 13.52 10.20 12.85
N ILE A 397 13.57 10.27 11.51
CA ILE A 397 14.81 10.20 10.70
C ILE A 397 14.91 11.42 9.79
#